data_AF-A0A0N1BAR8-F1
#
_entry.id   AF-A0A0N1BAR8-F1
#
_cell.length_a   1.000
_cell.length_b   1.000
_cell.length_c   1.000
_cell.angle_alpha   90.00
_cell.angle_beta   90.00
_cell.angle_gamma   90.00
#
_symmetry.space_group_name_H-M   'P 1'
#
loop_
_entity.id
_entity.type
_entity.pdbx_description
1 polymer ?
#
loop_
_entity_poly.entity_id
_entity_poly.type
_entity_poly.pdbx_seq_one_letter_code
_entity_poly.pdbx_strand_id
1 'polypeptide(L)' 'MTPPSPWYFPTAIQGVVIACDYNPIEQRYNKNCREMRVEDIPQPRQAAVKRIITIFDKIGNA' A
#
# COMPACT_ATOMS: atom_id res chain seq x y z
N MET A 1 2.25 -16.28 16.05
CA MET A 1 2.62 -15.84 14.68
C MET A 1 2.39 -14.35 14.59
N THR A 2 3.42 -13.56 14.28
CA THR A 2 3.22 -12.14 13.97
C THR A 2 2.46 -12.04 12.65
N PRO A 3 1.33 -11.31 12.58
CA PRO A 3 0.61 -11.18 11.31
C PRO A 3 1.53 -10.56 10.25
N PRO A 4 1.41 -10.99 8.98
CA PRO A 4 2.20 -10.41 7.92
C PRO A 4 1.96 -8.92 7.83
N SER A 5 3.03 -8.22 7.48
CA SER A 5 3.00 -6.82 7.08
C SER A 5 1.88 -6.53 6.07
N PRO A 6 1.07 -5.47 6.27
CA PRO A 6 0.10 -5.06 5.26
C PRO A 6 0.79 -4.78 3.93
N TRP A 7 0.13 -5.14 2.83
CA TRP A 7 0.55 -4.76 1.49
C TRP A 7 -0.10 -3.43 1.09
N TYR A 8 0.66 -2.54 0.47
CA TYR A 8 0.19 -1.21 0.07
C TYR A 8 0.04 -1.15 -1.45
N PHE A 9 -1.18 -0.85 -1.90
CA PHE A 9 -1.50 -0.65 -3.31
C PHE A 9 -1.62 0.84 -3.61
N PRO A 10 -0.98 1.35 -4.68
CA PRO A 10 -1.15 2.73 -5.08
C PRO A 10 -2.60 2.99 -5.52
N THR A 11 -3.09 4.21 -5.29
CA THR A 11 -4.39 4.67 -5.80
C THR A 11 -4.19 5.81 -6.79
N ALA A 12 -5.26 6.21 -7.48
CA ALA A 12 -5.25 7.41 -8.32
C ALA A 12 -5.22 8.72 -7.52
N ILE A 13 -5.48 8.66 -6.20
CA ILE A 13 -5.47 9.83 -5.33
C ILE A 13 -4.04 10.03 -4.82
N GLN A 14 -3.46 11.19 -5.12
CA GLN A 14 -2.10 11.51 -4.70
C GLN A 14 -1.96 11.43 -3.17
N GLY A 15 -0.91 10.72 -2.73
CA GLY A 15 -0.60 10.55 -1.32
C GLY A 15 -1.53 9.58 -0.58
N VAL A 16 -2.41 8.87 -1.27
CA VAL A 16 -3.30 7.84 -0.68
C VAL A 16 -2.96 6.46 -1.24
N VAL A 17 -2.92 5.47 -0.36
CA VAL A 17 -2.78 4.05 -0.71
C VAL A 17 -3.90 3.23 -0.10
N ILE A 18 -4.14 2.05 -0.66
CA ILE A 18 -4.95 1.02 -0.02
C ILE A 18 -4.01 0.04 0.69
N ALA A 19 -4.11 -0.06 2.01
CA ALA A 19 -3.40 -1.05 2.81
C ALA A 19 -4.30 -2.27 3.02
N CYS A 20 -3.87 -3.45 2.56
CA CYS A 20 -4.59 -4.70 2.75
C CYS A 20 -3.83 -5.71 3.61
N ASP A 21 -4.53 -6.36 4.52
CA ASP A 21 -3.98 -7.46 5.33
C ASP A 21 -3.81 -8.75 4.51
N TYR A 22 -2.83 -9.57 4.89
CA TYR A 22 -2.69 -10.92 4.34
C TYR A 22 -3.77 -11.85 4.88
N ASN A 23 -4.49 -12.52 4.00
CA ASN A 23 -5.36 -13.62 4.36
C ASN A 23 -4.58 -14.95 4.31
N PRO A 24 -4.29 -15.59 5.45
CA PRO A 24 -3.56 -16.86 5.46
C PRO A 24 -4.38 -18.04 4.92
N ILE A 25 -5.72 -17.97 4.93
CA ILE A 25 -6.60 -19.05 4.45
C ILE A 25 -6.56 -19.11 2.92
N GLU A 26 -6.73 -17.95 2.27
CA GLU A 26 -6.76 -17.83 0.81
C GLU A 26 -5.39 -17.50 0.21
N GLN A 27 -4.38 -17.33 1.06
CA GLN A 27 -3.00 -16.95 0.70
C GLN A 27 -2.88 -15.69 -0.17
N ARG A 28 -3.72 -14.68 0.05
CA ARG A 28 -3.78 -13.44 -0.77
C ARG A 28 -3.97 -12.18 0.07
N TYR A 29 -3.58 -11.02 -0.48
CA TYR A 29 -3.75 -9.69 0.14
C TYR A 29 -4.99 -8.98 -0.42
N ASN A 30 -6.16 -9.17 0.19
CA ASN A 30 -7.39 -8.45 -0.21
C ASN A 30 -8.58 -8.53 0.77
N LYS A 31 -8.42 -9.10 1.96
CA LYS A 31 -9.59 -9.36 2.83
C LYS A 31 -10.05 -8.12 3.60
N ASN A 32 -9.11 -7.44 4.25
CA ASN A 32 -9.36 -6.21 4.98
C ASN A 32 -8.48 -5.13 4.37
N CYS A 33 -9.09 -4.28 3.54
CA CYS A 33 -8.42 -3.19 2.88
C CYS A 33 -8.93 -1.86 3.44
N ARG A 34 -8.03 -0.91 3.68
CA ARG A 34 -8.39 0.44 4.11
C ARG A 34 -7.56 1.48 3.36
N GLU A 35 -8.17 2.61 3.07
CA GLU A 35 -7.45 3.76 2.57
C GLU A 35 -6.60 4.37 3.71
N MET A 36 -5.38 4.73 3.38
CA MET A 36 -4.45 5.36 4.30
C MET A 36 -3.66 6.42 3.55
N ARG A 37 -3.40 7.55 4.21
CA ARG A 37 -2.43 8.49 3.68
C ARG A 37 -1.04 7.93 3.87
N VAL A 38 -0.15 8.24 2.92
CA VAL A 38 1.24 7.82 2.96
C VAL A 38 1.98 8.40 4.18
N GLU A 39 1.51 9.53 4.72
CA GLU A 39 2.03 10.13 5.95
C GLU A 39 1.79 9.29 7.20
N ASP A 40 0.70 8.53 7.24
CA ASP A 40 0.28 7.69 8.37
C ASP A 40 0.96 6.31 8.38
N ILE A 41 1.76 5.98 7.35
CA ILE A 41 2.46 4.70 7.24
C ILE A 41 3.69 4.71 8.17
N PRO A 42 3.86 3.69 9.04
CA PRO A 42 5.03 3.60 9.91
C PRO A 42 6.35 3.61 9.13
N GLN A 43 7.33 4.41 9.58
CA GLN A 43 8.70 4.30 9.08
C GLN A 43 9.27 2.92 9.48
N PRO A 44 10.00 2.20 8.59
CA PRO A 44 10.65 2.67 7.37
C PRO A 44 9.83 2.53 6.07
N ARG A 45 8.59 2.02 6.13
CA ARG A 45 7.83 1.60 4.93
C ARG A 45 7.35 2.77 4.09
N GLN A 46 7.16 3.91 4.72
CA GLN A 46 6.76 5.15 4.07
C GLN A 46 7.66 5.52 2.88
N ALA A 47 8.98 5.37 3.01
CA ALA A 47 9.91 5.69 1.92
C ALA A 47 9.75 4.75 0.72
N ALA A 48 9.53 3.45 0.97
CA ALA A 48 9.30 2.47 -0.08
C ALA A 48 7.96 2.74 -0.80
N VAL A 49 6.90 3.06 -0.05
CA VAL A 49 5.58 3.37 -0.62
C VAL A 49 5.62 4.65 -1.44
N LYS A 50 6.27 5.72 -0.96
CA LYS A 50 6.46 6.97 -1.71
C LYS A 50 7.11 6.71 -3.08
N ARG A 51 8.17 5.89 -3.12
CA ARG A 51 8.86 5.54 -4.36
C ARG A 51 7.96 4.82 -5.37
N ILE A 52 7.13 3.88 -4.91
CA ILE A 52 6.21 3.12 -5.79
C ILE A 52 5.17 4.04 -6.41
N ILE A 53 4.56 4.94 -5.62
CA ILE A 53 3.57 5.90 -6.13
C ILE A 53 4.19 6.80 -7.20
N THR A 54 5.41 7.32 -6.97
CA THR A 54 6.10 8.16 -7.97
C THR A 54 6.33 7.44 -9.31
N ILE A 55 6.56 6.12 -9.30
CA ILE A 55 6.71 5.34 -10.53
C ILE A 55 5.36 5.21 -11.25
N PHE A 56 4.27 4.93 -10.52
CA PHE A 56 2.92 4.82 -11.09
C PHE A 56 2.44 6.14 -11.71
N ASP A 57 2.67 7.28 -11.03
CA ASP A 57 2.30 8.60 -11.54
C ASP A 57 2.99 8.92 -12.88
N LYS A 58 4.23 8.45 -13.07
CA LYS A 58 4.97 8.63 -14.34
C LYS A 58 4.44 7.76 -15.48
N ILE A 59 3.80 6.64 -15.19
CA ILE A 59 3.26 5.72 -16.20
C ILE A 59 1.85 6.14 -16.62
N GLY A 60 1.02 6.63 -15.68
CA GLY A 60 -0.36 7.02 -15.95
C GLY A 60 -0.54 8.39 -16.62
N ASN A 61 0.52 9.21 -16.69
CA ASN A 61 0.52 10.57 -17.22
C ASN A 61 1.42 10.75 -18.45
N ALA A 62 1.83 9.65 -19.09
CA ALA A 62 2.63 9.60 -20.31
C ALA A 62 1.79 9.27 -21.54
#